data_AF-A0A539D2V7-F1
#
_entry.id   AF-A0A539D2V7-F1
#
_cell.length_a   1.000
_cell.length_b   1.000
_cell.length_c   1.000
_cell.angle_alpha   90.00
_cell.angle_beta   90.00
_cell.angle_gamma   90.00
#
_symmetry.space_group_name_H-M   'P 1'
#
loop_
_entity.id
_entity.type
_entity.pdbx_description
1 polymer ?
#
loop_
_entity_poly.entity_id
_entity_poly.type
_entity_poly.pdbx_seq_one_letter_code
_entity_poly.pdbx_strand_id
1 'polypeptide(L)'
;MAYVEPSRRPKDGRYGENPNRMQNFYQYQVLLKPAPDNVLELYEKSLEAMGIDLSRHDLRYVEDDWESPTLGAWGLGWEVWLDGMEVTQFTYFQQVGSIDLELTSAEITYGIERIATYLQGVDRVMDLRWTKDLTWADLFLRGEVEWCHYNFEEANTELLFHLFGANEAEAQKLLAKGLVAPGYDHVIKCSHAFNLLEARGAISVTERTGYIGRVRKLARLAALAYQEQRK
;
A
#
# COMPACT_ATOMS: atom_id res chain seq x y z
N MET A 1 8.49 -11.85 7.49
CA MET A 1 7.04 -11.93 7.79
C MET A 1 6.30 -11.99 6.47
N ALA A 2 5.12 -12.64 6.43
CA ALA A 2 4.27 -12.69 5.26
C ALA A 2 2.79 -12.59 5.68
N TYR A 3 1.99 -11.75 5.03
CA TYR A 3 0.59 -11.53 5.38
C TYR A 3 -0.22 -10.92 4.21
N VAL A 4 -1.54 -11.02 4.26
CA VAL A 4 -2.44 -10.31 3.34
C VAL A 4 -2.76 -8.93 3.93
N GLU A 5 -2.65 -7.88 3.11
CA GLU A 5 -2.96 -6.49 3.49
C GLU A 5 -4.07 -5.93 2.58
N PRO A 6 -5.32 -5.86 3.06
CA PRO A 6 -6.39 -5.11 2.39
C PRO A 6 -6.04 -3.62 2.36
N SER A 7 -5.73 -3.11 1.17
CA SER A 7 -5.15 -1.79 0.96
C SER A 7 -6.16 -0.82 0.39
N ARG A 8 -6.31 0.35 1.01
CA ARG A 8 -7.19 1.42 0.54
C ARG A 8 -6.42 2.59 -0.07
N ARG A 9 -6.70 2.88 -1.33
CA ARG A 9 -6.22 4.04 -2.08
C ARG A 9 -7.42 4.82 -2.63
N PRO A 10 -7.99 5.76 -1.86
CA PRO A 10 -9.19 6.51 -2.26
C PRO A 10 -9.19 7.08 -3.69
N LYS A 11 -8.04 7.62 -4.12
CA LYS A 11 -7.86 8.24 -5.45
C LYS A 11 -7.87 7.23 -6.62
N ASP A 12 -7.68 5.95 -6.32
CA ASP A 12 -7.69 4.88 -7.31
C ASP A 12 -9.09 4.38 -7.64
N GLY A 13 -10.14 4.85 -6.95
CA GLY A 13 -11.52 4.43 -7.21
C GLY A 13 -11.98 4.71 -8.63
N ARG A 14 -12.69 3.76 -9.25
CA ARG A 14 -13.17 3.87 -10.65
C ARG A 14 -14.62 3.43 -10.85
N TYR A 15 -15.46 3.49 -9.81
CA TYR A 15 -16.89 3.13 -9.83
C TYR A 15 -17.16 1.72 -10.40
N GLY A 16 -16.16 0.83 -10.34
CA GLY A 16 -16.25 -0.50 -10.94
C GLY A 16 -16.13 -0.56 -12.47
N GLU A 17 -15.82 0.54 -13.14
CA GLU A 17 -15.75 0.65 -14.60
C GLU A 17 -14.38 0.29 -15.16
N ASN A 18 -13.31 0.47 -14.38
CA ASN A 18 -11.96 0.11 -14.80
C ASN A 18 -11.68 -1.38 -14.59
N PRO A 19 -11.04 -2.08 -15.55
CA PRO A 19 -10.79 -3.52 -15.44
C PRO A 19 -9.80 -3.91 -14.33
N ASN A 20 -8.87 -3.02 -13.97
CA ASN A 20 -7.68 -3.36 -13.18
C ASN A 20 -7.38 -2.37 -12.03
N ARG A 21 -8.23 -1.37 -11.82
CA ARG A 21 -8.04 -0.33 -10.81
C ARG A 21 -9.29 -0.17 -9.95
N MET A 22 -9.08 -0.28 -8.64
CA MET A 22 -10.10 -0.15 -7.59
C MET A 22 -9.52 0.63 -6.40
N GLN A 23 -10.37 1.27 -5.59
CA GLN A 23 -9.89 1.95 -4.38
C GLN A 23 -9.53 1.00 -3.23
N ASN A 24 -10.04 -0.24 -3.24
CA ASN A 24 -9.69 -1.26 -2.25
C ASN A 24 -9.31 -2.56 -2.95
N PHE A 25 -8.15 -3.10 -2.61
CA PHE A 25 -7.58 -4.31 -3.21
C PHE A 25 -6.70 -5.04 -2.22
N TYR A 26 -6.31 -6.28 -2.52
CA TYR A 26 -5.52 -7.10 -1.62
C TYR A 26 -4.07 -7.22 -2.07
N GLN A 27 -3.16 -6.81 -1.19
CA GLN A 27 -1.75 -7.10 -1.35
C GLN A 27 -1.40 -8.37 -0.58
N TYR A 28 -0.47 -9.16 -1.11
CA TYR A 28 0.28 -10.11 -0.29
C TYR A 28 1.65 -9.47 0.01
N GLN A 29 1.91 -9.22 1.28
CA GLN A 29 3.11 -8.53 1.73
C GLN A 29 4.12 -9.53 2.26
N VAL A 30 5.35 -9.47 1.76
CA VAL A 30 6.49 -10.22 2.30
C VAL A 30 7.59 -9.24 2.68
N LEU A 31 8.09 -9.37 3.91
CA LEU A 31 9.25 -8.60 4.39
C LEU A 31 10.32 -9.56 4.91
N LEU A 32 11.51 -9.49 4.32
CA LEU A 32 12.68 -10.29 4.66
C LEU A 32 13.78 -9.35 5.18
N LYS A 33 14.21 -9.55 6.43
CA LYS A 33 15.24 -8.73 7.07
C LYS A 33 16.22 -9.61 7.85
N PRO A 34 17.52 -9.64 7.50
CA PRO A 34 18.11 -8.99 6.31
C PRO A 34 17.57 -9.58 5.00
N ALA A 35 17.73 -8.85 3.91
CA ALA A 35 17.44 -9.34 2.56
C ALA A 35 18.35 -10.54 2.22
N PRO A 36 17.82 -11.69 1.78
CA PRO A 36 18.63 -12.81 1.33
C PRO A 36 19.16 -12.57 -0.10
N ASP A 37 20.33 -13.12 -0.40
CA ASP A 37 20.99 -12.97 -1.71
C ASP A 37 20.16 -13.56 -2.87
N ASN A 38 19.29 -14.53 -2.59
CA ASN A 38 18.49 -15.24 -3.59
C ASN A 38 17.00 -14.84 -3.57
N VAL A 39 16.68 -13.59 -3.20
CA VAL A 39 15.28 -13.16 -3.09
C VAL A 39 14.48 -13.28 -4.39
N LEU A 40 15.11 -13.04 -5.54
CA LEU A 40 14.46 -13.18 -6.85
C LEU A 40 14.11 -14.66 -7.14
N GLU A 41 15.03 -15.58 -6.83
CA GLU A 41 14.78 -17.03 -6.98
C GLU A 41 13.63 -17.50 -6.08
N LEU A 42 13.57 -16.99 -4.84
CA LEU A 42 12.46 -17.30 -3.91
C LEU A 42 11.12 -16.79 -4.44
N TYR A 43 11.11 -15.63 -5.08
CA TYR A 43 9.91 -15.07 -5.71
C TYR A 43 9.48 -15.85 -6.94
N GLU A 44 10.38 -16.18 -7.86
CA GLU A 44 10.07 -16.98 -9.04
C GLU A 44 9.49 -18.34 -8.64
N LYS A 45 10.09 -19.01 -7.65
CA LYS A 45 9.57 -20.24 -7.05
C LYS A 45 8.17 -20.06 -6.45
N SER A 46 7.87 -18.88 -5.90
CA SER A 46 6.53 -18.58 -5.38
C SER A 46 5.49 -18.47 -6.50
N LEU A 47 5.86 -17.91 -7.67
CA LEU A 47 4.99 -17.86 -8.84
C LEU A 47 4.73 -19.26 -9.39
N GLU A 48 5.78 -20.08 -9.53
CA GLU A 48 5.68 -21.48 -9.95
C GLU A 48 4.79 -22.29 -9.00
N ALA A 49 4.94 -22.10 -7.69
CA ALA A 49 4.12 -22.76 -6.68
C ALA A 49 2.63 -22.37 -6.77
N MET A 50 2.31 -21.18 -7.30
CA MET A 50 0.93 -20.75 -7.57
C MET A 50 0.38 -21.30 -8.90
N GLY A 51 1.19 -21.97 -9.70
CA GLY A 51 0.82 -22.57 -10.98
C GLY A 51 1.16 -21.71 -12.21
N ILE A 52 2.01 -20.69 -12.06
CA ILE A 52 2.51 -19.90 -13.19
C ILE A 52 3.71 -20.62 -13.80
N ASP A 53 3.57 -21.08 -15.04
CA ASP A 53 4.68 -21.68 -15.80
C ASP A 53 5.54 -20.59 -16.44
N LEU A 54 6.61 -20.17 -15.75
CA LEU A 54 7.50 -19.09 -16.20
C LEU A 54 8.16 -19.36 -17.56
N SER A 55 8.21 -20.62 -18.03
CA SER A 55 8.75 -20.93 -19.36
C SER A 55 7.83 -20.49 -20.51
N ARG A 56 6.56 -20.22 -20.20
CA ARG A 56 5.51 -19.85 -21.17
C ARG A 56 5.15 -18.37 -21.12
N HIS A 57 5.81 -17.61 -20.25
CA HIS A 57 5.40 -16.27 -19.87
C HIS A 57 6.59 -15.32 -19.85
N ASP A 58 6.35 -14.08 -20.27
CA ASP A 58 7.36 -13.03 -20.34
C ASP A 58 7.41 -12.30 -18.99
N LEU A 59 8.31 -12.77 -18.11
CA LEU A 59 8.61 -12.15 -16.83
C LEU A 59 9.72 -11.12 -16.98
N ARG A 60 9.43 -9.85 -16.67
CA ARG A 60 10.38 -8.74 -16.77
C ARG A 60 10.51 -8.01 -15.45
N TYR A 61 11.75 -7.65 -15.12
CA TYR A 61 12.09 -6.77 -14.01
C TYR A 61 12.42 -5.39 -14.57
N VAL A 62 11.57 -4.41 -14.30
CA VAL A 62 11.72 -3.02 -14.75
C VAL A 62 12.16 -2.19 -13.56
N GLU A 63 13.33 -1.55 -13.65
CA GLU A 63 13.86 -0.70 -12.57
C GLU A 63 12.86 0.41 -12.23
N ASP A 64 12.47 0.46 -10.95
CA ASP A 64 11.61 1.50 -10.40
C ASP A 64 11.92 1.67 -8.91
N ASP A 65 12.23 2.91 -8.52
CA ASP A 65 12.51 3.25 -7.14
C ASP A 65 11.20 3.52 -6.40
N TRP A 66 11.05 2.95 -5.22
CA TRP A 66 9.84 3.13 -4.42
C TRP A 66 10.03 4.23 -3.36
N GLU A 67 9.05 5.11 -3.25
CA GLU A 67 8.98 6.12 -2.18
C GLU A 67 7.59 6.13 -1.54
N SER A 68 7.56 6.20 -0.21
CA SER A 68 6.41 6.67 0.57
C SER A 68 6.77 7.95 1.31
N PRO A 69 6.46 9.12 0.71
CA PRO A 69 6.80 10.42 1.28
C PRO A 69 6.20 10.65 2.67
N THR A 70 5.00 10.11 2.94
CA THR A 70 4.32 10.24 4.24
C THR A 70 4.95 9.39 5.32
N LEU A 71 5.63 8.29 4.97
CA LEU A 71 6.38 7.46 5.91
C LEU A 71 7.85 7.87 6.02
N GLY A 72 8.32 8.76 5.13
CA GLY A 72 9.74 9.06 5.00
C GLY A 72 10.53 7.79 4.68
N ALA A 73 9.96 6.92 3.85
CA ALA A 73 10.52 5.63 3.49
C ALA A 73 10.83 5.61 2.00
N TRP A 74 11.98 5.07 1.63
CA TRP A 74 12.36 4.88 0.24
C TRP A 74 13.32 3.69 0.09
N GLY A 75 13.35 3.13 -1.11
CA GLY A 75 14.21 2.02 -1.46
C GLY A 75 14.38 1.86 -2.96
N LEU A 76 15.43 1.12 -3.34
CA LEU A 76 15.69 0.74 -4.73
C LEU A 76 14.90 -0.52 -5.06
N GLY A 77 14.48 -0.71 -6.29
CA GLY A 77 13.59 -1.83 -6.60
C GLY A 77 13.31 -2.07 -8.06
N TRP A 78 12.30 -2.91 -8.26
CA TRP A 78 11.75 -3.22 -9.58
C TRP A 78 10.24 -3.37 -9.51
N GLU A 79 9.58 -2.91 -10.55
CA GLU A 79 8.29 -3.45 -10.94
C GLU A 79 8.49 -4.79 -11.66
N VAL A 80 7.73 -5.81 -11.29
CA VAL A 80 7.70 -7.08 -12.00
C VAL A 80 6.49 -7.12 -12.90
N TRP A 81 6.76 -7.26 -14.20
CA TRP A 81 5.77 -7.34 -15.25
C TRP A 81 5.67 -8.78 -15.76
N LEU A 82 4.45 -9.30 -15.80
CA LEU A 82 4.13 -10.63 -16.33
C LEU A 82 3.20 -10.44 -17.54
N ASP A 83 3.67 -10.82 -18.73
CA ASP A 83 2.94 -10.68 -20.01
C ASP A 83 2.35 -9.28 -20.24
N GLY A 84 3.08 -8.24 -19.83
CA GLY A 84 2.68 -6.85 -20.03
C GLY A 84 1.74 -6.27 -18.95
N MET A 85 1.55 -6.98 -17.83
CA MET A 85 0.86 -6.46 -16.65
C MET A 85 1.80 -6.47 -15.43
N GLU A 86 1.93 -5.33 -14.75
CA GLU A 86 2.64 -5.22 -13.47
C GLU A 86 1.91 -6.05 -12.40
N VAL A 87 2.57 -7.05 -11.81
CA VAL A 87 1.98 -7.99 -10.84
C VAL A 87 2.63 -7.96 -9.47
N THR A 88 3.82 -7.38 -9.33
CA THR A 88 4.56 -7.32 -8.06
C THR A 88 5.48 -6.11 -8.02
N GLN A 89 5.63 -5.51 -6.83
CA GLN A 89 6.69 -4.54 -6.55
C GLN A 89 7.77 -5.18 -5.67
N PHE A 90 9.02 -5.01 -6.04
CA PHE A 90 10.18 -5.25 -5.19
C PHE A 90 10.73 -3.93 -4.66
N THR A 91 11.09 -3.91 -3.36
CA THR A 91 11.76 -2.76 -2.75
C THR A 91 12.81 -3.22 -1.75
N TYR A 92 14.03 -2.73 -1.89
CA TYR A 92 15.09 -2.82 -0.90
C TYR A 92 15.17 -1.52 -0.11
N PHE A 93 14.55 -1.52 1.07
CA PHE A 93 14.50 -0.32 1.90
C PHE A 93 15.90 0.18 2.28
N GLN A 94 16.16 1.45 1.96
CA GLN A 94 17.35 2.18 2.41
C GLN A 94 17.02 3.04 3.62
N GLN A 95 15.80 3.60 3.65
CA GLN A 95 15.34 4.49 4.72
C GLN A 95 13.89 4.18 5.10
N VAL A 96 13.57 4.27 6.40
CA VAL A 96 12.20 4.21 6.93
C VAL A 96 12.06 5.20 8.08
N GLY A 97 10.96 5.99 8.13
CA GLY A 97 10.80 7.03 9.16
C GLY A 97 11.84 8.15 9.05
N SER A 98 12.39 8.37 7.85
CA SER A 98 13.55 9.22 7.59
C SER A 98 14.83 8.79 8.33
N ILE A 99 14.94 7.52 8.69
CA ILE A 99 16.10 6.94 9.36
C ILE A 99 16.74 5.91 8.42
N ASP A 100 18.03 6.04 8.18
CA ASP A 100 18.78 5.10 7.35
C ASP A 100 18.87 3.74 8.06
N LEU A 101 18.66 2.67 7.28
CA LEU A 101 18.66 1.32 7.80
C LEU A 101 20.08 0.74 7.82
N GLU A 102 20.49 0.19 8.97
CA GLU A 102 21.76 -0.56 9.07
C GLU A 102 21.74 -1.87 8.28
N LEU A 103 20.57 -2.53 8.25
CA LEU A 103 20.34 -3.76 7.49
C LEU A 103 19.21 -3.53 6.49
N THR A 104 19.54 -3.73 5.22
CA THR A 104 18.57 -3.67 4.12
C THR A 104 17.52 -4.76 4.30
N SER A 105 16.26 -4.36 4.13
CA SER A 105 15.11 -5.28 4.12
C SER A 105 14.62 -5.41 2.70
N ALA A 106 14.38 -6.64 2.24
CA ALA A 106 13.69 -6.89 0.98
C ALA A 106 12.19 -6.96 1.23
N GLU A 107 11.46 -6.15 0.51
CA GLU A 107 10.02 -6.13 0.45
C GLU A 107 9.56 -6.70 -0.89
N ILE A 108 8.61 -7.63 -0.84
CA ILE A 108 7.94 -8.17 -2.02
C ILE A 108 6.44 -7.96 -1.83
N THR A 109 5.83 -7.21 -2.73
CA THR A 109 4.43 -6.81 -2.64
C THR A 109 3.68 -7.32 -3.86
N TYR A 110 2.91 -8.40 -3.68
CA TYR A 110 2.16 -9.03 -4.76
C TYR A 110 0.79 -8.37 -4.92
N GLY A 111 0.39 -8.07 -6.16
CA GLY A 111 -0.98 -7.68 -6.49
C GLY A 111 -1.87 -8.92 -6.69
N ILE A 112 -2.59 -9.33 -5.63
CA ILE A 112 -3.32 -10.62 -5.62
C ILE A 112 -4.33 -10.69 -6.76
N GLU A 113 -5.14 -9.66 -6.97
CA GLU A 113 -6.16 -9.65 -8.01
C GLU A 113 -5.54 -9.74 -9.41
N ARG A 114 -4.42 -9.06 -9.68
CA ARG A 114 -3.74 -9.11 -10.99
C ARG A 114 -3.11 -10.48 -11.26
N ILE A 115 -2.54 -11.11 -10.24
CA ILE A 115 -2.03 -12.49 -10.36
C ILE A 115 -3.19 -13.47 -10.59
N ALA A 116 -4.32 -13.26 -9.90
CA ALA A 116 -5.48 -14.11 -10.06
C ALA A 116 -6.13 -13.96 -11.45
N THR A 117 -6.18 -12.75 -12.03
CA THR A 117 -6.80 -12.53 -13.35
C THR A 117 -6.06 -13.32 -14.40
N TYR A 118 -4.74 -13.35 -14.25
CA TYR A 118 -3.86 -14.14 -15.07
C TYR A 118 -4.09 -15.65 -14.93
N LEU A 119 -4.04 -16.18 -13.71
CA LEU A 119 -4.24 -17.62 -13.46
C LEU A 119 -5.61 -18.11 -13.93
N GLN A 120 -6.63 -17.25 -13.90
CA GLN A 120 -7.97 -17.58 -14.35
C GLN A 120 -8.26 -17.23 -15.81
N GLY A 121 -7.33 -16.55 -16.50
CA GLY A 121 -7.49 -16.13 -17.89
C GLY A 121 -8.65 -15.17 -18.12
N VAL A 122 -8.89 -14.23 -17.20
CA VAL A 122 -9.93 -13.19 -17.30
C VAL A 122 -9.32 -11.80 -17.43
N ASP A 123 -9.96 -10.93 -18.22
CA ASP A 123 -9.43 -9.59 -18.52
C ASP A 123 -9.76 -8.52 -17.47
N ARG A 124 -10.70 -8.82 -16.55
CA ARG A 124 -11.22 -7.88 -15.56
C ARG A 124 -11.19 -8.51 -14.18
N VAL A 125 -10.77 -7.72 -13.19
CA VAL A 125 -10.81 -8.11 -11.77
C VAL A 125 -12.22 -8.49 -11.33
N MET A 126 -13.25 -7.81 -11.85
CA MET A 126 -14.66 -8.08 -11.54
C MET A 126 -15.11 -9.50 -11.92
N ASP A 127 -14.51 -10.07 -12.95
CA ASP A 127 -14.88 -11.39 -13.49
C ASP A 127 -14.14 -12.54 -12.78
N LEU A 128 -13.21 -12.22 -11.86
CA LEU A 128 -12.50 -13.21 -11.05
C LEU A 128 -13.46 -14.08 -10.26
N ARG A 129 -13.30 -15.40 -10.33
CA ARG A 129 -13.90 -16.33 -9.37
C ARG A 129 -13.17 -16.20 -8.04
N TRP A 130 -13.86 -15.66 -7.04
CA TRP A 130 -13.33 -15.52 -5.67
C TRP A 130 -13.51 -16.81 -4.88
N THR A 131 -14.65 -17.48 -5.10
CA THR A 131 -14.91 -18.84 -4.61
C THR A 131 -15.46 -19.68 -5.76
N LYS A 132 -15.83 -20.93 -5.48
CA LYS A 132 -16.50 -21.79 -6.46
C LYS A 132 -17.76 -21.14 -7.05
N ASP A 133 -18.53 -20.45 -6.22
CA ASP A 133 -19.88 -19.99 -6.56
C ASP A 133 -19.99 -18.47 -6.73
N LEU A 134 -19.01 -17.70 -6.24
CA LEU A 134 -19.04 -16.24 -6.23
C LEU A 134 -17.86 -15.63 -7.00
N THR A 135 -18.14 -14.56 -7.73
CA THR A 135 -17.16 -13.70 -8.37
C THR A 135 -16.70 -12.58 -7.44
N TRP A 136 -15.63 -11.87 -7.80
CA TRP A 136 -15.21 -10.64 -7.13
C TRP A 136 -16.31 -9.60 -7.19
N ALA A 137 -17.01 -9.47 -8.33
CA ALA A 137 -18.10 -8.51 -8.48
C ALA A 137 -19.25 -8.76 -7.49
N ASP A 138 -19.62 -10.03 -7.27
CA ASP A 138 -20.68 -10.40 -6.32
C ASP A 138 -20.39 -9.93 -4.89
N LEU A 139 -19.10 -9.84 -4.52
CA LEU A 139 -18.67 -9.49 -3.18
C LEU A 139 -18.32 -8.00 -3.03
N PHE A 140 -17.65 -7.41 -4.02
CA PHE A 140 -16.94 -6.15 -3.83
C PHE A 140 -17.38 -5.02 -4.76
N LEU A 141 -18.03 -5.30 -5.91
CA LEU A 141 -18.39 -4.27 -6.88
C LEU A 141 -19.29 -3.20 -6.28
N ARG A 142 -20.30 -3.62 -5.51
CA ARG A 142 -21.21 -2.67 -4.85
C ARG A 142 -20.46 -1.76 -3.87
N GLY A 143 -19.55 -2.34 -3.08
CA GLY A 143 -18.71 -1.59 -2.16
C GLY A 143 -17.77 -0.62 -2.87
N GLU A 144 -17.17 -1.02 -3.99
CA GLU A 144 -16.32 -0.16 -4.80
C GLU A 144 -17.08 1.07 -5.31
N VAL A 145 -18.30 0.89 -5.82
CA VAL A 145 -19.17 2.00 -6.27
C VAL A 145 -19.49 2.95 -5.11
N GLU A 146 -19.92 2.42 -3.97
CA GLU A 146 -20.27 3.22 -2.79
C GLU A 146 -19.06 3.99 -2.24
N TRP A 147 -17.89 3.34 -2.16
CA TRP A 147 -16.66 4.02 -1.75
C TRP A 147 -16.21 5.07 -2.75
N CYS A 148 -16.42 4.90 -4.05
CA CYS A 148 -16.12 5.94 -5.03
C CYS A 148 -16.99 7.19 -4.81
N HIS A 149 -18.30 7.03 -4.66
CA HIS A 149 -19.18 8.14 -4.31
C HIS A 149 -18.76 8.82 -3.00
N TYR A 150 -18.43 8.03 -1.97
CA TYR A 150 -17.92 8.60 -0.72
C TYR A 150 -16.63 9.39 -0.92
N ASN A 151 -15.61 8.76 -1.52
CA ASN A 151 -14.27 9.33 -1.66
C ASN A 151 -14.24 10.58 -2.55
N PHE A 152 -15.09 10.65 -3.58
CA PHE A 152 -15.04 11.71 -4.59
C PHE A 152 -16.12 12.77 -4.41
N GLU A 153 -17.26 12.46 -3.80
CA GLU A 153 -18.42 13.34 -3.78
C GLU A 153 -18.90 13.65 -2.35
N GLU A 154 -19.10 12.62 -1.53
CA GLU A 154 -19.88 12.74 -0.28
C GLU A 154 -19.06 12.93 0.99
N ALA A 155 -17.76 12.58 1.00
CA ALA A 155 -16.97 12.67 2.22
C ALA A 155 -16.92 14.12 2.75
N ASN A 156 -17.33 14.30 4.01
CA ASN A 156 -17.35 15.59 4.68
C ASN A 156 -15.91 16.07 4.95
N THR A 157 -15.47 17.06 4.18
CA THR A 157 -14.11 17.59 4.21
C THR A 157 -13.80 18.31 5.52
N GLU A 158 -14.76 19.04 6.11
CA GLU A 158 -14.59 19.72 7.40
C GLU A 158 -14.31 18.71 8.52
N LEU A 159 -15.08 17.61 8.54
CA LEU A 159 -14.85 16.51 9.47
C LEU A 159 -13.48 15.87 9.25
N LEU A 160 -13.08 15.64 8.00
CA LEU A 160 -11.77 15.04 7.69
C LEU A 160 -10.61 15.93 8.11
N PHE A 161 -10.70 17.26 7.91
CA PHE A 161 -9.69 18.21 8.43
C PHE A 161 -9.63 18.18 9.96
N HIS A 162 -10.78 18.16 10.63
CA HIS A 162 -10.84 18.03 12.08
C HIS A 162 -10.19 16.72 12.56
N LEU A 163 -10.55 15.59 11.95
CA LEU A 163 -9.99 14.28 12.27
C LEU A 163 -8.48 14.23 12.02
N PHE A 164 -7.99 14.82 10.94
CA PHE A 164 -6.54 14.90 10.69
C PHE A 164 -5.83 15.59 11.86
N GLY A 165 -6.30 16.78 12.25
CA GLY A 165 -5.71 17.56 13.34
C GLY A 165 -5.81 16.86 14.70
N ALA A 166 -6.96 16.25 15.01
CA ALA A 166 -7.18 15.52 16.25
C ALA A 166 -6.25 14.28 16.36
N ASN A 167 -6.14 13.49 15.29
CA ASN A 167 -5.24 12.34 15.24
C ASN A 167 -3.77 12.78 15.31
N GLU A 168 -3.39 13.88 14.67
CA GLU A 168 -2.02 14.39 14.73
C GLU A 168 -1.64 14.78 16.17
N ALA A 169 -2.51 15.50 16.87
CA ALA A 169 -2.30 15.88 18.26
C ALA A 169 -2.21 14.65 19.18
N GLU A 170 -3.07 13.66 18.99
CA GLU A 170 -3.06 12.43 19.77
C GLU A 170 -1.80 11.59 19.52
N ALA A 171 -1.38 11.45 18.25
CA ALA A 171 -0.12 10.80 17.88
C ALA A 171 1.06 11.46 18.60
N GLN A 172 1.18 12.79 18.55
CA GLN A 172 2.26 13.51 19.22
C GLN A 172 2.27 13.28 20.73
N LYS A 173 1.09 13.35 21.38
CA LYS A 173 0.94 13.13 22.83
C LYS A 173 1.38 11.72 23.23
N LEU A 174 0.97 10.69 22.49
CA LEU A 174 1.26 9.30 22.79
C LEU A 174 2.72 8.94 22.52
N LEU A 175 3.26 9.39 21.38
CA LEU A 175 4.66 9.15 21.02
C LEU A 175 5.63 9.84 21.98
N ALA A 176 5.30 11.05 22.46
CA ALA A 176 6.09 11.73 23.50
C ALA A 176 6.12 10.97 24.84
N LYS A 177 5.12 10.12 25.10
CA LYS A 177 5.07 9.22 26.27
C LYS A 177 5.74 7.86 26.00
N GLY A 178 6.31 7.66 24.82
CA GLY A 178 6.85 6.38 24.40
C GLY A 178 5.78 5.31 24.14
N LEU A 179 4.50 5.67 23.96
CA LEU A 179 3.44 4.72 23.63
C LEU A 179 3.37 4.54 22.10
N VAL A 180 4.34 3.81 21.55
CA VAL A 180 4.60 3.72 20.11
C VAL A 180 3.43 3.14 19.32
N ALA A 181 2.95 1.94 19.68
CA ALA A 181 1.89 1.26 18.93
C ALA A 181 0.61 2.11 18.79
N PRO A 182 -0.01 2.62 19.87
CA PRO A 182 -1.19 3.47 19.73
C PRO A 182 -0.86 4.83 19.09
N GLY A 183 0.35 5.36 19.30
CA GLY A 183 0.79 6.58 18.60
C GLY A 183 0.86 6.38 17.08
N TYR A 184 1.37 5.24 16.63
CA TYR A 184 1.50 4.88 15.21
C TYR A 184 0.13 4.64 14.55
N ASP A 185 -0.84 4.05 15.25
CA ASP A 185 -2.23 3.95 14.77
C ASP A 185 -2.81 5.32 14.40
N HIS A 186 -2.52 6.35 15.20
CA HIS A 186 -2.96 7.71 14.87
C HIS A 186 -2.21 8.30 13.66
N VAL A 187 -0.96 7.90 13.40
CA VAL A 187 -0.24 8.25 12.17
C VAL A 187 -0.92 7.64 10.93
N ILE A 188 -1.32 6.37 11.02
CA ILE A 188 -2.07 5.68 9.96
C ILE A 188 -3.40 6.41 9.69
N LYS A 189 -4.13 6.79 10.75
CA LYS A 189 -5.38 7.55 10.64
C LYS A 189 -5.16 8.92 9.97
N CYS A 190 -4.10 9.65 10.31
CA CYS A 190 -3.73 10.88 9.62
C CYS A 190 -3.47 10.64 8.13
N SER A 191 -2.71 9.60 7.79
CA SER A 191 -2.42 9.25 6.40
C SER A 191 -3.70 8.94 5.61
N HIS A 192 -4.62 8.17 6.18
CA HIS A 192 -5.87 7.84 5.51
C HIS A 192 -6.81 9.06 5.36
N ALA A 193 -6.94 9.89 6.40
CA ALA A 193 -7.71 11.13 6.32
C ALA A 193 -7.15 12.08 5.25
N PHE A 194 -5.83 12.19 5.14
CA PHE A 194 -5.17 12.93 4.07
C PHE A 194 -5.52 12.38 2.68
N ASN A 195 -5.46 11.05 2.48
CA ASN A 195 -5.80 10.44 1.20
C ASN A 195 -7.26 10.69 0.79
N LEU A 196 -8.20 10.70 1.75
CA LEU A 196 -9.60 11.04 1.50
C LEU A 196 -9.76 12.52 1.12
N LEU A 197 -9.08 13.42 1.83
CA LEU A 197 -9.08 14.85 1.48
C LEU A 197 -8.48 15.11 0.09
N GLU A 198 -7.43 14.39 -0.28
CA GLU A 198 -6.85 14.44 -1.63
C GLU A 198 -7.85 13.94 -2.69
N ALA A 199 -8.52 12.81 -2.44
CA ALA A 199 -9.52 12.27 -3.36
C ALA A 199 -10.73 13.20 -3.54
N ARG A 200 -11.15 13.90 -2.47
CA ARG A 200 -12.20 14.94 -2.54
C ARG A 200 -11.77 16.23 -3.24
N GLY A 201 -10.48 16.38 -3.59
CA GLY A 201 -9.94 17.61 -4.15
C GLY A 201 -9.96 18.78 -3.14
N ALA A 202 -10.00 18.49 -1.84
CA ALA A 202 -10.08 19.49 -0.78
C ALA A 202 -8.71 20.10 -0.41
N ILE A 203 -7.61 19.53 -0.94
CA ILE A 203 -6.24 19.96 -0.70
C ILE A 203 -5.65 20.44 -2.02
N SER A 204 -5.16 21.68 -2.06
CA SER A 204 -4.45 22.21 -3.22
C SER A 204 -3.06 21.55 -3.39
N VAL A 205 -2.48 21.66 -4.59
CA VAL A 205 -1.13 21.16 -4.87
C VAL A 205 -0.09 21.73 -3.90
N THR A 206 -0.23 23.01 -3.53
CA THR A 206 0.67 23.70 -2.58
C THR A 206 0.51 23.16 -1.16
N GLU A 207 -0.71 22.88 -0.71
CA GLU A 207 -1.00 22.36 0.63
C GLU A 207 -0.59 20.89 0.78
N ARG A 208 -0.63 20.11 -0.30
CA ARG A 208 -0.31 18.68 -0.33
C ARG A 208 1.06 18.39 0.29
N THR A 209 2.09 19.14 -0.11
CA THR A 209 3.46 18.98 0.42
C THR A 209 3.52 19.24 1.93
N GLY A 210 2.71 20.19 2.43
CA GLY A 210 2.59 20.49 3.86
C GLY A 210 2.00 19.32 4.64
N TYR A 211 0.91 18.73 4.16
CA TYR A 211 0.30 17.55 4.79
C TYR A 211 1.22 16.33 4.77
N ILE A 212 1.90 16.07 3.65
CA ILE A 212 2.91 15.00 3.56
C ILE A 212 4.02 15.22 4.61
N GLY A 213 4.53 16.45 4.73
CA GLY A 213 5.54 16.80 5.72
C GLY A 213 5.09 16.54 7.16
N ARG A 214 3.82 16.84 7.47
CA ARG A 214 3.22 16.60 8.79
C ARG A 214 3.12 15.12 9.13
N VAL A 215 2.59 14.29 8.23
CA VAL A 215 2.50 12.83 8.44
C VAL A 215 3.90 12.22 8.57
N ARG A 216 4.85 12.63 7.71
CA ARG A 216 6.25 12.21 7.77
C ARG A 216 6.93 12.54 9.08
N LYS A 217 6.67 13.72 9.65
CA LYS A 217 7.18 14.09 10.97
C LYS A 217 6.67 13.12 12.04
N LEU A 218 5.40 12.73 12.01
CA LEU A 218 4.85 11.77 12.96
C LEU A 218 5.45 10.37 12.75
N ALA A 219 5.58 9.91 11.50
CA ALA A 219 6.20 8.63 11.18
C ALA A 219 7.64 8.55 11.70
N ARG A 220 8.43 9.63 11.51
CA ARG A 220 9.78 9.75 12.09
C ARG A 220 9.77 9.68 13.62
N LEU A 221 8.85 10.39 14.28
CA LEU A 221 8.74 10.33 15.74
C LEU A 221 8.41 8.92 16.22
N ALA A 222 7.52 8.21 15.53
CA ALA A 222 7.19 6.82 15.84
C ALA A 222 8.40 5.90 15.67
N ALA A 223 9.15 6.05 14.58
CA ALA A 223 10.36 5.26 14.32
C ALA A 223 11.46 5.50 15.37
N LEU A 224 11.72 6.76 15.73
CA LEU A 224 12.70 7.11 16.77
C LEU A 224 12.29 6.55 18.14
N ALA A 225 11.01 6.70 18.52
CA ALA A 225 10.50 6.15 19.77
C ALA A 225 10.54 4.61 19.79
N TYR A 226 10.27 3.96 18.66
CA TYR A 226 10.38 2.50 18.51
C TYR A 226 11.81 2.00 18.71
N GLN A 227 12.80 2.71 18.14
CA GLN A 227 14.21 2.41 18.32
C GLN A 227 14.63 2.60 19.77
N GLU A 228 14.25 3.71 20.40
CA GLU A 228 14.60 4.00 21.80
C GLU A 228 14.09 2.93 22.77
N GLN A 229 12.88 2.39 22.55
CA GLN A 229 12.35 1.27 23.35
C GLN A 229 13.16 -0.03 23.26
N ARG A 230 14.03 -0.16 22.25
CA ARG A 230 14.74 -1.41 21.89
C ARG A 230 16.26 -1.28 21.95
N LYS A 231 16.75 -0.12 22.39
CA LYS A 231 18.12 0.01 22.87
C LYS A 231 18.24 -0.66 24.23
#